data_AF-A0A519FJ34-F1
#
_entry.id   AF-A0A519FJ34-F1
#
_cell.length_a   1.000
_cell.length_b   1.000
_cell.length_c   1.000
_cell.angle_alpha   90.00
_cell.angle_beta   90.00
_cell.angle_gamma   90.00
#
_symmetry.space_group_name_H-M   'P 1'
#
loop_
_entity.id
_entity.type
_entity.pdbx_description
1 polymer ?
#
loop_
_entity_poly.entity_id
_entity_poly.type
_entity_poly.pdbx_seq_one_letter_code
_entity_poly.pdbx_strand_id
1 'polypeptide(L)'
;TPARRRRGVDRGFVMSDHADWPGLQQAIAGTGAGRVFVTHGSVAVLVRWLSELGLEAQGFKTEYGDDDVADRPEALAVQPPTEAPA
;
A
#
# COMPACT_ATOMS: atom_id res chain seq x y z
N THR A 1 -25.98 -13.63 -37.07
CA THR A 1 -25.34 -14.11 -35.82
C THR A 1 -24.03 -13.39 -35.61
N PRO A 2 -23.92 -12.38 -34.74
CA PRO A 2 -22.63 -11.75 -34.50
C PRO A 2 -21.84 -12.62 -33.52
N ALA A 3 -20.79 -13.27 -34.00
CA ALA A 3 -19.79 -13.87 -33.12
C ALA A 3 -18.93 -12.75 -32.54
N ARG A 4 -19.30 -12.28 -31.34
CA ARG A 4 -18.53 -11.33 -30.54
C ARG A 4 -17.23 -11.99 -30.10
N ARG A 5 -16.17 -11.82 -30.88
CA ARG A 5 -14.81 -12.24 -30.51
C ARG A 5 -14.33 -11.39 -29.33
N ARG A 6 -14.59 -11.85 -28.11
CA ARG A 6 -13.80 -11.50 -26.93
C ARG A 6 -12.44 -12.18 -27.13
N ARG A 7 -11.49 -11.49 -27.78
CA ARG A 7 -10.10 -11.95 -27.84
C ARG A 7 -9.51 -11.85 -26.44
N GLY A 8 -8.89 -12.94 -26.00
CA GLY A 8 -8.59 -13.25 -24.61
C GLY A 8 -7.75 -12.21 -23.88
N VAL A 9 -8.15 -11.96 -22.63
CA VAL A 9 -7.31 -11.43 -21.57
C VAL A 9 -7.20 -12.53 -20.52
N ASP A 10 -6.57 -13.64 -20.89
CA ASP A 10 -6.51 -14.84 -20.03
C ASP A 10 -5.36 -14.82 -19.01
N ARG A 11 -4.60 -13.74 -18.89
CA ARG A 11 -3.66 -13.51 -17.78
C ARG A 11 -3.41 -12.01 -17.61
N GLY A 12 -4.07 -11.40 -16.61
CA GLY A 12 -3.65 -10.09 -16.12
C GLY A 12 -2.30 -10.20 -15.41
N PHE A 13 -1.42 -9.24 -15.58
CA PHE A 13 -0.22 -9.10 -14.76
C PHE A 13 -0.56 -8.16 -13.59
N VAL A 14 -0.01 -8.45 -12.41
CA VAL A 14 -0.08 -7.52 -11.28
C VAL A 14 0.89 -6.38 -11.57
N MET A 15 0.39 -5.15 -11.61
CA MET A 15 1.21 -3.94 -11.57
C MET A 15 1.17 -3.38 -10.16
N SER A 16 2.35 -3.08 -9.63
CA SER A 16 2.49 -2.25 -8.44
C SER A 16 2.54 -0.79 -8.88
N ASP A 17 1.83 0.09 -8.20
CA ASP A 17 1.89 1.54 -8.35
C ASP A 17 2.95 2.18 -7.43
N HIS A 18 3.62 1.38 -6.59
CA HIS A 18 4.67 1.85 -5.70
C HIS A 18 6.00 2.10 -6.44
N ALA A 19 6.64 3.21 -6.09
CA ALA A 19 7.99 3.51 -6.53
C ALA A 19 8.99 2.55 -5.87
N ASP A 20 9.97 2.10 -6.66
CA ASP A 20 11.15 1.43 -6.13
C ASP A 20 12.07 2.44 -5.42
N TRP A 21 13.03 1.94 -4.65
CA TRP A 21 13.90 2.80 -3.85
C TRP A 21 14.67 3.86 -4.68
N PRO A 22 15.33 3.50 -5.81
CA PRO A 22 15.96 4.50 -6.68
C PRO A 22 14.96 5.52 -7.24
N GLY A 23 13.78 5.09 -7.69
CA GLY A 23 12.73 5.97 -8.23
C GLY A 23 12.18 6.92 -7.17
N LEU A 24 11.98 6.44 -5.95
CA LEU A 24 11.56 7.25 -4.80
C LEU A 24 12.59 8.34 -4.48
N GLN A 25 13.88 7.97 -4.42
CA GLN A 25 14.96 8.93 -4.16
C GLN A 25 15.06 9.99 -5.26
N GLN A 26 14.92 9.60 -6.53
CA GLN A 26 14.90 10.54 -7.66
C GLN A 26 13.70 11.48 -7.58
N ALA A 27 12.51 10.96 -7.24
CA ALA A 27 11.31 11.77 -7.09
C ALA A 27 11.50 12.81 -5.97
N ILE A 28 11.97 12.39 -4.80
CA ILE A 28 12.25 13.28 -3.66
C ILE A 28 13.27 14.36 -4.05
N ALA A 29 14.39 13.98 -4.67
CA ALA A 29 15.39 14.94 -5.12
C ALA A 29 14.83 15.93 -6.16
N GLY A 30 14.01 15.44 -7.10
CA GLY A 30 13.33 16.24 -8.11
C GLY A 30 12.34 17.25 -7.52
N THR A 31 11.82 17.01 -6.32
CA THR A 31 10.93 17.97 -5.64
C THR A 31 11.67 19.19 -5.07
N GLY A 32 12.97 19.06 -4.73
CA GLY A 32 13.72 20.11 -4.04
C GLY A 32 13.18 20.46 -2.64
N ALA A 33 12.38 19.57 -2.02
CA ALA A 33 11.76 19.83 -0.74
C ALA A 33 12.78 19.86 0.41
N GLY A 34 12.71 20.90 1.27
CA GLY A 34 13.50 20.98 2.50
C GLY A 34 12.95 20.15 3.65
N ARG A 35 11.66 19.77 3.59
CA ARG A 35 10.98 18.94 4.58
C ARG A 35 10.15 17.87 3.89
N VAL A 36 10.25 16.63 4.36
CA VAL A 36 9.57 15.46 3.78
C VAL A 36 8.76 14.73 4.86
N PHE A 37 7.47 14.53 4.61
CA PHE A 37 6.59 13.76 5.49
C PHE A 37 6.29 12.39 4.88
N VAL A 38 6.57 11.32 5.62
CA VAL A 38 6.42 9.94 5.15
C VAL A 38 5.23 9.31 5.87
N THR A 39 4.26 8.78 5.12
CA THR A 39 3.02 8.25 5.70
C THR A 39 2.91 6.73 5.72
N HIS A 40 3.45 6.06 4.70
CA HIS A 40 3.34 4.61 4.52
C HIS A 40 4.68 4.02 4.05
N GLY A 41 4.73 2.69 3.96
CA GLY A 41 5.95 1.94 3.63
C GLY A 41 6.95 1.90 4.79
N SER A 42 8.25 1.87 4.46
CA SER A 42 9.31 1.74 5.46
C SER A 42 9.69 3.09 6.09
N VAL A 43 8.75 3.66 6.85
CA VAL A 43 8.82 5.04 7.39
C VAL A 43 10.11 5.29 8.18
N ALA A 44 10.45 4.42 9.13
CA ALA A 44 11.63 4.61 9.98
C ALA A 44 12.94 4.60 9.18
N VAL A 45 13.03 3.75 8.16
CA VAL A 45 14.22 3.64 7.31
C VAL A 45 14.36 4.89 6.45
N LEU A 46 13.28 5.32 5.81
CA LEU A 46 13.30 6.50 4.93
C LEU A 46 13.58 7.80 5.72
N VAL A 47 12.95 7.97 6.89
CA VAL A 47 13.19 9.14 7.75
C VAL A 47 14.64 9.22 8.19
N ARG A 48 15.22 8.09 8.62
CA ARG A 48 16.63 8.04 9.00
C ARG A 48 17.54 8.41 7.83
N TRP A 49 17.33 7.79 6.67
CA TRP A 49 18.14 8.04 5.48
C TRP A 49 18.08 9.51 5.02
N LEU A 50 16.88 10.10 4.96
CA LEU A 50 16.71 11.49 4.58
C LEU A 50 17.35 12.45 5.61
N SER A 51 17.29 12.10 6.89
CA SER A 51 17.98 12.87 7.95
C SER A 51 19.50 12.81 7.80
N GLU A 52 20.06 11.65 7.42
CA GLU A 52 21.49 11.49 7.11
C GLU A 52 21.91 12.33 5.88
N LEU A 53 20.99 12.56 4.94
CA LEU A 53 21.19 13.48 3.81
C LEU A 53 21.02 14.97 4.17
N GLY A 54 20.69 15.28 5.43
CA GLY A 54 20.49 16.65 5.92
C GLY A 54 19.12 17.24 5.64
N LEU A 55 18.14 16.43 5.24
CA LEU A 55 16.75 16.86 5.04
C LEU A 55 15.95 16.69 6.32
N GLU A 56 14.97 17.57 6.54
CA GLU A 56 14.05 17.42 7.67
C GLU A 56 12.97 16.38 7.32
N ALA A 57 13.13 15.15 7.78
CA ALA A 57 12.18 14.07 7.52
C ALA A 57 11.42 13.65 8.78
N GLN A 58 10.11 13.43 8.66
CA GLN A 58 9.26 13.00 9.77
C GLN A 58 8.23 11.96 9.31
N GLY A 59 7.99 10.97 10.16
CA GLY A 59 6.90 10.02 9.97
C GLY A 59 5.57 10.64 10.39
N PHE A 60 4.56 10.56 9.53
CA PHE A 60 3.22 11.07 9.82
C PHE A 60 2.19 9.96 9.64
N LYS A 61 1.51 9.56 10.73
CA LYS A 61 0.43 8.58 10.62
C LYS A 61 -0.83 9.26 10.07
N THR A 62 -1.16 8.98 8.82
CA THR A 62 -2.46 9.32 8.23
C THR A 62 -3.49 8.24 8.55
N GLU A 63 -4.74 8.63 8.75
CA GLU A 63 -5.89 7.70 8.92
C GLU A 63 -6.28 6.96 7.61
N TYR A 64 -5.49 7.13 6.55
CA TYR A 64 -5.68 6.52 5.24
C TYR A 64 -4.41 5.75 4.90
N GLY A 65 -4.50 4.40 4.81
CA GLY A 65 -3.38 3.53 4.45
C GLY A 65 -3.19 2.24 5.28
N ASP A 66 -4.20 1.73 5.99
CA ASP A 66 -4.12 0.45 6.72
C ASP A 66 -4.63 -0.75 5.89
N ASP A 67 -4.45 -0.70 4.56
CA ASP A 67 -4.79 -1.83 3.67
C ASP A 67 -3.62 -2.83 3.51
N ASP A 68 -2.58 -2.71 4.33
CA ASP A 68 -1.47 -3.69 4.42
C ASP A 68 -1.72 -4.72 5.54
N VAL A 69 -2.98 -5.10 5.81
CA VAL A 69 -3.27 -6.28 6.63
C VAL A 69 -3.04 -7.52 5.78
N ALA A 70 -1.83 -8.05 5.95
CA ALA A 70 -1.34 -9.33 5.47
C ALA A 70 -2.38 -10.45 5.45
N ASP A 71 -2.26 -11.29 4.42
CA ASP A 71 -2.68 -12.69 4.36
C ASP A 71 -2.81 -13.34 5.75
N ARG A 72 -4.06 -13.59 6.17
CA ARG A 72 -4.41 -14.51 7.25
C ARG A 72 -5.69 -15.26 6.88
N PRO A 73 -5.66 -16.59 6.72
CA PRO A 73 -6.87 -17.38 6.60
C PRO A 73 -7.42 -17.57 8.03
N GLU A 74 -8.20 -16.63 8.54
CA GLU A 74 -8.98 -16.86 9.75
C GLU A 74 -10.42 -17.23 9.38
N ALA A 75 -10.67 -18.53 9.55
CA ALA A 75 -11.95 -19.20 9.40
C ALA A 75 -13.10 -18.38 10.00
N LEU A 76 -14.11 -18.11 9.17
CA LEU A 76 -15.44 -17.73 9.63
C LEU A 76 -16.00 -18.89 10.47
N ALA A 77 -15.78 -18.85 11.78
CA ALA A 77 -16.57 -19.59 12.74
C ALA A 77 -17.98 -18.97 12.74
N VAL A 78 -18.84 -19.47 11.85
CA VAL A 78 -20.28 -19.22 11.87
C VAL A 78 -20.82 -19.76 13.20
N GLN A 79 -21.15 -18.86 14.13
CA GLN A 79 -21.99 -19.24 15.26
C GLN A 79 -23.44 -19.37 14.78
N PRO A 80 -24.13 -20.49 15.02
CA PRO A 80 -25.54 -20.61 14.66
C PRO A 80 -26.38 -19.69 15.56
N PRO A 81 -27.51 -19.15 15.06
CA PRO A 81 -28.37 -18.31 15.87
C PRO A 81 -29.01 -19.14 16.99
N THR A 82 -28.85 -18.68 18.23
CA THR A 82 -29.58 -19.20 19.40
C THR A 82 -31.07 -18.93 19.21
N GLU A 83 -31.84 -19.99 18.97
CA GLU A 83 -33.30 -20.00 19.08
C GLU A 83 -33.67 -19.88 20.57
N ALA A 84 -34.35 -18.80 20.92
CA ALA A 84 -34.95 -18.62 22.24
C ALA A 84 -36.25 -19.44 22.32
N PRO A 85 -36.47 -20.27 23.35
CA PRO A 85 -37.74 -20.96 23.50
C PRO A 85 -38.82 -20.02 24.05
N ALA A 86 -40.06 -20.32 23.66
CA ALA A 86 -41.30 -19.69 24.11
C ALA A 86 -41.62 -19.94 25.60
#